data_AF-A0A7S0IC88-F1
#
_entry.id   AF-A0A7S0IC88-F1
#
_cell.length_a   1.000
_cell.length_b   1.000
_cell.length_c   1.000
_cell.angle_alpha   90.00
_cell.angle_beta   90.00
_cell.angle_gamma   90.00
#
_symmetry.space_group_name_H-M   'P 1'
#
loop_
_entity.id
_entity.type
_entity.pdbx_description
1 polymer ?
#
loop_
_entity_poly.entity_id
_entity_poly.type
_entity_poly.pdbx_seq_one_letter_code
_entity_poly.pdbx_strand_id
1 'polypeptide(L)'
;MAAEATMNVHTREIAKELSFEDISVHSPGLFRNGDAMRALKANPDVPTFRRALAELNQTQDSFRKILEGAAEKALGNGEADLERIKTNIKRLKFGTIELGTERAFLRSILESRPVPSAPPTETEEFKARNAELKQLKDANDAEERRVEELVRAVGGAAEEFAAEHARLAKRVEALEALEREAEAAELNAGEANAKIAPDPEDEKLSTEDARAALDALDAQARMVGAALRSRDREAAAMKASLEPGEAELASAEAELKIIAGLGRTAAREAAATAHIAETRAVIAEQKTLIERLTGVSIVTSDPTAGSLVLGLVTRVDETPASAMEPLDNHELHPAQAPVPAHDEIHTLTVIFHPGTTAVKDVTLEPAGVPMDDIVQTARAAGAAEANLRKLAAELKVRIAATHARCEALGALAKTSSMDWSASSSQIRVGLYGGAGGAVAAVDVPLEWPLNGAKCRVVGLAGLAPAAVAAAAQRVEASGYATVTEALRATRDALAASGHSA
;
A
#
# COMPACT_ATOMS: atom_id res chain seq x y z
N MET A 1 -39.71 -50.33 26.09
CA MET A 1 -38.35 -50.73 26.55
C MET A 1 -37.45 -50.76 25.33
N ALA A 2 -36.86 -49.62 25.00
CA ALA A 2 -35.79 -49.50 24.02
C ALA A 2 -34.54 -49.10 24.81
N ALA A 3 -33.53 -49.97 24.82
CA ALA A 3 -32.25 -49.69 25.46
C ALA A 3 -31.25 -49.37 24.35
N GLU A 4 -30.96 -48.08 24.19
CA GLU A 4 -29.86 -47.56 23.41
C GLU A 4 -28.54 -48.00 24.05
N ALA A 5 -27.71 -48.69 23.26
CA ALA A 5 -26.33 -48.97 23.62
C ALA A 5 -25.52 -47.68 23.43
N THR A 6 -25.03 -47.16 24.56
CA THR A 6 -24.11 -46.03 24.69
C THR A 6 -22.80 -46.29 23.94
N MET A 7 -22.58 -45.59 22.82
CA MET A 7 -21.24 -45.45 22.25
C MET A 7 -20.43 -44.49 23.12
N ASN A 8 -19.46 -45.08 23.80
CA ASN A 8 -18.43 -44.44 24.59
C ASN A 8 -17.49 -43.65 23.65
N VAL A 9 -17.78 -42.37 23.39
CA VAL A 9 -16.84 -41.48 22.70
C VAL A 9 -15.87 -40.95 23.75
N HIS A 10 -14.72 -41.61 23.87
CA HIS A 10 -13.52 -40.98 24.43
C HIS A 10 -13.16 -39.79 23.53
N THR A 11 -13.51 -38.59 23.96
CA THR A 11 -12.95 -37.34 23.44
C THR A 11 -11.49 -37.31 23.86
N ARG A 12 -10.62 -37.93 23.06
CA ARG A 12 -9.18 -37.64 23.13
C ARG A 12 -9.02 -36.20 22.68
N GLU A 13 -8.67 -35.34 23.62
CA GLU A 13 -8.09 -34.04 23.38
C GLU A 13 -7.00 -34.16 22.31
N ILE A 14 -7.24 -33.59 21.14
CA ILE A 14 -6.18 -33.16 20.22
C ILE A 14 -6.22 -31.63 20.26
N ALA A 15 -5.84 -31.08 21.41
CA ALA A 15 -5.48 -29.68 21.53
C ALA A 15 -4.05 -29.52 21.03
N LYS A 16 -3.92 -29.37 19.71
CA LYS A 16 -2.89 -28.53 19.09
C LYS A 16 -3.57 -27.75 17.99
N GLU A 17 -4.24 -26.67 18.39
CA GLU A 17 -4.60 -25.62 17.45
C GLU A 17 -3.29 -25.11 16.83
N LEU A 18 -3.10 -25.39 15.55
CA LEU A 18 -2.08 -24.72 14.75
C LEU A 18 -2.46 -23.25 14.73
N SER A 19 -1.74 -22.46 15.53
CA SER A 19 -1.84 -21.00 15.46
C SER A 19 -1.39 -20.54 14.07
N PHE A 20 -1.80 -19.32 13.70
CA PHE A 20 -1.49 -18.68 12.41
C PHE A 20 0.01 -18.60 12.06
N GLU A 21 0.92 -18.96 12.97
CA GLU A 21 2.36 -19.04 12.73
C GLU A 21 2.79 -20.32 11.97
N ASP A 22 1.98 -21.38 11.95
CA ASP A 22 2.41 -22.67 11.41
C ASP A 22 1.98 -22.94 9.96
N ILE A 23 1.08 -22.14 9.37
CA ILE A 23 0.63 -22.28 7.97
C ILE A 23 0.50 -20.92 7.27
N SER A 24 1.19 -19.89 7.75
CA SER A 24 1.29 -18.64 6.98
C SER A 24 2.39 -18.78 5.93
N VAL A 25 2.05 -18.49 4.67
CA VAL A 25 3.04 -18.28 3.60
C VAL A 25 3.89 -17.02 3.87
N HIS A 26 3.57 -16.29 4.93
CA HIS A 26 4.29 -15.16 5.49
C HIS A 26 4.79 -15.42 6.92
N SER A 27 4.84 -16.67 7.38
CA SER A 27 5.55 -17.02 8.62
C SER A 27 7.02 -16.63 8.49
N PRO A 28 7.57 -15.78 9.39
CA PRO A 28 8.99 -15.45 9.37
C PRO A 28 9.80 -16.72 9.57
N GLY A 29 10.39 -17.25 8.49
CA GLY A 29 11.28 -18.42 8.51
C GLY A 29 10.86 -19.64 7.69
N LEU A 30 9.64 -19.69 7.11
CA LEU A 30 9.22 -20.85 6.30
C LEU A 30 9.80 -20.83 4.88
N PHE A 31 9.88 -19.65 4.27
CA PHE A 31 10.52 -19.42 2.97
C PHE A 31 11.58 -18.32 3.14
N ARG A 32 12.77 -18.53 2.56
CA ARG A 32 13.80 -17.48 2.49
C ARG A 32 13.51 -16.57 1.29
N ASN A 33 13.93 -15.30 1.37
CA ASN A 33 13.58 -14.22 0.44
C ASN A 33 14.13 -14.36 -1.00
N GLY A 34 14.63 -15.54 -1.40
CA GLY A 34 15.16 -15.80 -2.75
C GLY A 34 16.51 -15.13 -3.01
N ASP A 35 17.17 -14.65 -1.96
CA ASP A 35 18.40 -13.86 -2.07
C ASP A 35 19.59 -14.72 -2.52
N ALA A 36 19.66 -16.02 -2.17
CA ALA A 36 20.75 -16.88 -2.64
C ALA A 36 20.57 -17.28 -4.11
N MET A 37 19.32 -17.46 -4.58
CA MET A 37 19.01 -17.66 -5.99
C MET A 37 19.32 -16.41 -6.84
N ARG A 38 19.03 -15.20 -6.31
CA ARG A 38 19.39 -13.93 -6.97
C ARG A 38 20.91 -13.73 -7.02
N ALA A 39 21.62 -14.06 -5.94
CA ALA A 39 23.07 -14.02 -5.88
C ALA A 39 23.73 -15.03 -6.85
N LEU A 40 23.19 -16.24 -6.99
CA LEU A 40 23.65 -17.23 -7.96
C LEU A 40 23.51 -16.72 -9.40
N LYS A 41 22.40 -16.04 -9.73
CA LYS A 41 22.17 -15.45 -11.05
C LYS A 41 23.16 -14.32 -11.36
N ALA A 42 23.57 -13.56 -10.35
CA ALA A 42 24.49 -12.44 -10.49
C ALA A 42 25.97 -12.86 -10.54
N ASN A 43 26.36 -13.88 -9.78
CA ASN A 43 27.73 -14.42 -9.75
C ASN A 43 27.69 -15.95 -9.51
N PRO A 44 27.79 -16.77 -10.57
CA PRO A 44 27.74 -18.22 -10.43
C PRO A 44 29.07 -18.78 -9.94
N ASP A 45 29.15 -19.08 -8.64
CA ASP A 45 30.26 -19.82 -8.03
C ASP A 45 29.78 -21.01 -7.19
N VAL A 46 30.69 -21.94 -6.87
CA VAL A 46 30.35 -23.16 -6.11
C VAL A 46 29.74 -22.85 -4.73
N PRO A 47 30.23 -21.84 -3.97
CA PRO A 47 29.59 -21.40 -2.72
C PRO A 47 28.16 -20.87 -2.88
N THR A 48 27.88 -20.02 -3.88
CA THR A 48 26.53 -19.49 -4.17
C THR A 48 25.60 -20.59 -4.65
N PHE A 49 26.10 -21.53 -5.47
CA PHE A 49 25.32 -22.68 -5.91
C PHE A 49 24.90 -23.56 -4.72
N ARG A 50 25.80 -23.83 -3.77
CA ARG A 50 25.47 -24.59 -2.56
C ARG A 50 24.45 -23.88 -1.67
N ARG A 51 24.52 -22.55 -1.54
CA ARG A 51 23.54 -21.76 -0.77
C ARG A 51 22.17 -21.74 -1.45
N ALA A 52 22.14 -21.59 -2.76
CA ALA A 52 20.93 -21.65 -3.57
C ALA A 52 20.28 -23.05 -3.51
N LEU A 53 21.08 -24.13 -3.57
CA LEU A 53 20.61 -25.50 -3.43
C LEU A 53 20.02 -25.77 -2.03
N ALA A 54 20.64 -25.25 -0.97
CA ALA A 54 20.12 -25.36 0.39
C ALA A 54 18.78 -24.61 0.57
N GLU A 55 18.64 -23.44 -0.05
CA GLU A 55 17.39 -22.67 -0.08
C GLU A 55 16.27 -23.42 -0.84
N LEU A 56 16.61 -24.06 -1.96
CA LEU A 56 15.69 -24.92 -2.72
C LEU A 56 15.23 -26.15 -1.93
N ASN A 57 16.15 -26.85 -1.26
CA ASN A 57 15.82 -28.03 -0.46
C ASN A 57 14.92 -27.67 0.73
N GLN A 58 15.18 -26.56 1.42
CA GLN A 58 14.33 -26.07 2.50
C GLN A 58 12.91 -25.70 2.01
N THR A 59 12.83 -25.10 0.83
CA THR A 59 11.56 -24.77 0.17
C THR A 59 10.77 -26.03 -0.15
N GLN A 60 11.43 -27.07 -0.65
CA GLN A 60 10.83 -28.37 -0.94
C GLN A 60 10.33 -29.10 0.33
N ASP A 61 11.08 -29.03 1.43
CA ASP A 61 10.66 -29.58 2.73
C ASP A 61 9.46 -28.84 3.32
N SER A 62 9.39 -27.53 3.10
CA SER A 62 8.26 -26.71 3.53
C SER A 62 6.99 -27.05 2.74
N PHE A 63 7.12 -27.27 1.42
CA PHE A 63 6.01 -27.77 0.60
C PHE A 63 5.53 -29.15 1.04
N ARG A 64 6.43 -30.04 1.43
CA ARG A 64 6.07 -31.39 1.91
C ARG A 64 5.26 -31.33 3.21
N LYS A 65 5.65 -30.47 4.16
CA LYS A 65 4.91 -30.25 5.40
C LYS A 65 3.53 -29.64 5.17
N ILE A 66 3.42 -28.72 4.21
CA ILE A 66 2.13 -28.17 3.79
C ILE A 66 1.24 -29.26 3.17
N LEU A 67 1.82 -30.15 2.36
CA LEU A 67 1.08 -31.27 1.75
C LEU A 67 0.65 -32.32 2.78
N GLU A 68 1.49 -32.63 3.77
CA GLU A 68 1.14 -33.54 4.88
C GLU A 68 0.01 -32.95 5.75
N GLY A 69 0.09 -31.66 6.10
CA GLY A 69 -0.98 -30.96 6.83
C GLY A 69 -2.27 -30.78 6.03
N ALA A 70 -2.17 -30.71 4.70
CA ALA A 70 -3.33 -30.69 3.80
C ALA A 70 -3.98 -32.09 3.66
N ALA A 71 -3.18 -33.15 3.66
CA ALA A 71 -3.65 -34.53 3.59
C ALA A 71 -4.40 -34.97 4.86
N GLU A 72 -3.93 -34.56 6.05
CA GLU A 72 -4.61 -34.83 7.33
C GLU A 72 -5.99 -34.14 7.44
N LYS A 73 -6.20 -33.02 6.72
CA LYS A 73 -7.49 -32.28 6.72
C LYS A 73 -8.41 -32.61 5.55
N ALA A 74 -7.98 -33.45 4.60
CA ALA A 74 -8.72 -33.80 3.39
C ALA A 74 -9.70 -34.99 3.56
N LEU A 75 -10.20 -35.25 4.77
CA LEU A 75 -11.37 -36.12 4.97
C LEU A 75 -12.65 -35.32 4.61
N GLY A 76 -12.86 -35.00 3.32
CA GLY A 76 -14.11 -34.32 2.92
C GLY A 76 -14.33 -34.00 1.44
N ASN A 77 -13.30 -33.88 0.59
CA ASN A 77 -13.49 -33.44 -0.80
C ASN A 77 -13.00 -34.50 -1.80
N GLY A 78 -13.87 -34.92 -2.73
CA GLY A 78 -13.60 -35.99 -3.68
C GLY A 78 -12.72 -35.56 -4.86
N GLU A 79 -12.19 -36.54 -5.60
CA GLU A 79 -11.27 -36.34 -6.75
C GLU A 79 -11.87 -35.47 -7.87
N ALA A 80 -13.19 -35.47 -8.02
CA ALA A 80 -13.92 -34.62 -8.95
C ALA A 80 -13.85 -33.12 -8.57
N ASP A 81 -13.84 -32.79 -7.27
CA ASP A 81 -13.72 -31.42 -6.80
C ASP A 81 -12.28 -30.90 -6.96
N LEU A 82 -11.29 -31.77 -6.82
CA LEU A 82 -9.89 -31.46 -7.07
C LEU A 82 -9.62 -31.09 -8.54
N GLU A 83 -10.13 -31.85 -9.50
CA GLU A 83 -10.00 -31.51 -10.93
C GLU A 83 -10.78 -30.25 -11.30
N ARG A 84 -11.92 -29.98 -10.64
CA ARG A 84 -12.67 -28.72 -10.81
C ARG A 84 -11.90 -27.51 -10.28
N ILE A 85 -11.33 -27.61 -9.07
CA ILE A 85 -10.48 -26.56 -8.47
C ILE A 85 -9.25 -26.31 -9.35
N LYS A 86 -8.59 -27.37 -9.83
CA LYS A 86 -7.45 -27.28 -10.74
C LYS A 86 -7.78 -26.58 -12.05
N THR A 87 -8.96 -26.80 -12.60
CA THR A 87 -9.44 -26.13 -13.82
C THR A 87 -9.71 -24.64 -13.58
N ASN A 88 -10.32 -24.28 -12.44
CA ASN A 88 -10.54 -22.89 -12.07
C ASN A 88 -9.24 -22.14 -11.75
N ILE A 89 -8.27 -22.80 -11.10
CA ILE A 89 -6.94 -22.25 -10.84
C ILE A 89 -6.15 -22.05 -12.15
N LYS A 90 -6.25 -22.97 -13.12
CA LYS A 90 -5.66 -22.77 -14.45
C LYS A 90 -6.25 -21.56 -15.17
N ARG A 91 -7.56 -21.32 -15.07
CA ARG A 91 -8.19 -20.11 -15.62
C ARG A 91 -7.73 -18.83 -14.89
N LEU A 92 -7.60 -18.86 -13.57
CA LEU A 92 -7.01 -17.75 -12.79
C LEU A 92 -5.57 -17.44 -13.21
N LYS A 93 -4.76 -18.47 -13.48
CA LYS A 93 -3.34 -18.32 -13.79
C LYS A 93 -3.06 -17.79 -15.20
N PHE A 94 -4.01 -17.94 -16.14
CA PHE A 94 -3.81 -17.61 -17.55
C PHE A 94 -4.87 -16.68 -18.15
N GLY A 95 -5.88 -16.25 -17.39
CA GLY A 95 -6.95 -15.35 -17.84
C GLY A 95 -6.98 -14.03 -17.07
N THR A 96 -7.35 -12.94 -17.75
CA THR A 96 -7.63 -11.64 -17.14
C THR A 96 -9.04 -11.71 -16.53
N ILE A 97 -9.16 -11.95 -15.22
CA ILE A 97 -10.45 -12.08 -14.51
C ILE A 97 -10.61 -10.88 -13.56
N GLU A 98 -11.84 -10.42 -13.34
CA GLU A 98 -12.15 -9.39 -12.34
C GLU A 98 -11.68 -9.78 -10.93
N LEU A 99 -10.97 -8.87 -10.28
CA LEU A 99 -10.37 -9.08 -8.95
C LEU A 99 -11.40 -9.40 -7.85
N GLY A 100 -12.64 -8.90 -7.99
CA GLY A 100 -13.75 -9.21 -7.08
C GLY A 100 -14.18 -10.67 -7.17
N THR A 101 -14.15 -11.21 -8.38
CA THR A 101 -14.51 -12.58 -8.74
C THR A 101 -13.43 -13.56 -8.28
N GLU A 102 -12.16 -13.15 -8.38
CA GLU A 102 -11.00 -13.86 -7.84
C GLU A 102 -11.07 -13.96 -6.30
N ARG A 103 -11.36 -12.84 -5.64
CA ARG A 103 -11.52 -12.78 -4.17
C ARG A 103 -12.69 -13.62 -3.67
N ALA A 104 -13.82 -13.64 -4.38
CA ALA A 104 -14.98 -14.44 -4.02
C ALA A 104 -14.70 -15.95 -4.14
N PHE A 105 -14.00 -16.37 -5.20
CA PHE A 105 -13.60 -17.77 -5.39
C PHE A 105 -12.59 -18.24 -4.34
N LEU A 106 -11.55 -17.45 -4.08
CA LEU A 106 -10.56 -17.76 -3.04
C LEU A 106 -11.21 -17.80 -1.65
N ARG A 107 -12.13 -16.88 -1.35
CA ARG A 107 -12.89 -16.89 -0.11
C ARG A 107 -13.77 -18.15 0.02
N SER A 108 -14.42 -18.59 -1.06
CA SER A 108 -15.22 -19.83 -1.06
C SER A 108 -14.38 -21.08 -0.77
N ILE A 109 -13.14 -21.15 -1.28
CA ILE A 109 -12.21 -22.25 -0.99
C ILE A 109 -11.74 -22.20 0.45
N LEU A 110 -11.36 -21.01 0.94
CA LEU A 110 -10.84 -20.81 2.30
C LEU A 110 -11.90 -21.07 3.38
N GLU A 111 -13.15 -20.73 3.12
CA GLU A 111 -14.28 -20.94 4.04
C GLU A 111 -14.88 -22.35 3.96
N SER A 112 -14.32 -23.26 3.14
CA SER A 112 -14.84 -24.62 2.93
C SER A 112 -16.33 -24.66 2.54
N ARG A 113 -16.82 -23.60 1.89
CA ARG A 113 -18.18 -23.54 1.36
C ARG A 113 -18.27 -24.34 0.07
N PRO A 114 -19.42 -24.95 -0.24
CA PRO A 114 -19.62 -25.64 -1.52
C PRO A 114 -19.32 -24.67 -2.66
N VAL A 115 -18.35 -25.02 -3.51
CA VAL A 115 -17.96 -24.19 -4.65
C VAL A 115 -19.20 -24.02 -5.55
N PRO A 116 -19.57 -22.79 -5.94
CA PRO A 116 -20.70 -22.55 -6.83
C PRO A 116 -20.59 -23.42 -8.09
N SER A 117 -21.67 -24.08 -8.48
CA SER A 117 -21.69 -25.00 -9.63
C SER A 117 -21.55 -24.27 -10.97
N ALA A 118 -21.87 -22.98 -11.02
CA ALA A 118 -21.75 -22.13 -12.19
C ALA A 118 -20.40 -21.39 -12.20
N PRO A 119 -19.74 -21.27 -13.36
CA PRO A 119 -18.54 -20.46 -13.49
C PRO A 119 -18.86 -19.00 -13.15
N PRO A 120 -17.91 -18.27 -12.55
CA PRO A 120 -18.11 -16.85 -12.27
C PRO A 120 -18.35 -16.08 -13.58
N THR A 121 -19.42 -15.30 -13.65
CA THR A 121 -19.75 -14.47 -14.81
C THR A 121 -19.10 -13.10 -14.68
N GLU A 122 -18.19 -12.78 -15.60
CA GLU A 122 -17.60 -11.43 -15.71
C GLU A 122 -18.68 -10.39 -16.02
N THR A 123 -18.58 -9.22 -15.41
CA THR A 123 -19.50 -8.11 -15.72
C THR A 123 -19.33 -7.66 -17.18
N GLU A 124 -20.43 -7.19 -17.81
CA GLU A 124 -20.36 -6.65 -19.18
C GLU A 124 -19.45 -5.41 -19.27
N GLU A 125 -19.33 -4.63 -18.19
CA GLU A 125 -18.41 -3.50 -18.09
C GLU A 125 -16.94 -3.93 -18.17
N PHE A 126 -16.58 -5.05 -17.53
CA PHE A 126 -15.22 -5.59 -17.61
C PHE A 126 -14.90 -6.17 -18.98
N LYS A 127 -15.86 -6.86 -19.61
CA LYS A 127 -15.69 -7.33 -21.00
C LYS A 127 -15.46 -6.17 -21.96
N ALA A 128 -16.23 -5.08 -21.80
CA ALA A 128 -16.07 -3.87 -22.61
C ALA A 128 -14.69 -3.23 -22.41
N ARG A 129 -14.24 -3.08 -21.16
CA ARG A 129 -12.91 -2.54 -20.85
C ARG A 129 -11.77 -3.43 -21.36
N ASN A 130 -11.90 -4.74 -21.26
CA ASN A 130 -10.87 -5.66 -21.74
C ASN A 130 -10.80 -5.64 -23.29
N ALA A 131 -11.94 -5.46 -23.97
CA ALA A 131 -11.98 -5.26 -25.41
C ALA A 131 -11.32 -3.93 -25.83
N GLU A 132 -11.58 -2.84 -25.11
CA GLU A 132 -10.93 -1.54 -25.31
C GLU A 132 -9.41 -1.62 -25.08
N LEU A 133 -8.98 -2.30 -24.02
CA LEU A 133 -7.56 -2.48 -23.68
C LEU A 133 -6.84 -3.31 -24.75
N LYS A 134 -7.52 -4.31 -25.31
CA LYS A 134 -7.02 -5.07 -26.45
C LYS A 134 -6.89 -4.19 -27.71
N GLN A 135 -7.90 -3.38 -28.03
CA GLN A 135 -7.84 -2.45 -29.17
C GLN A 135 -6.69 -1.45 -29.02
N LEU A 136 -6.49 -0.90 -27.82
CA LEU A 136 -5.38 0.01 -27.53
C LEU A 136 -4.01 -0.68 -27.67
N LYS A 137 -3.89 -1.93 -27.20
CA LYS A 137 -2.67 -2.72 -27.38
C LYS A 137 -2.38 -2.98 -28.85
N ASP A 138 -3.38 -3.45 -29.61
CA ASP A 138 -3.22 -3.75 -31.04
C ASP A 138 -2.87 -2.47 -31.84
N ALA A 139 -3.43 -1.32 -31.45
CA ALA A 139 -3.08 -0.02 -32.04
C ALA A 139 -1.64 0.42 -31.68
N ASN A 140 -1.21 0.19 -30.44
CA ASN A 140 0.15 0.52 -30.00
C ASN A 140 1.20 -0.36 -30.69
N ASP A 141 0.92 -1.67 -30.81
CA ASP A 141 1.78 -2.61 -31.54
C ASP A 141 1.86 -2.24 -33.05
N ALA A 142 0.79 -1.69 -33.62
CA ALA A 142 0.79 -1.20 -35.00
C ALA A 142 1.60 0.09 -35.17
N GLU A 143 1.51 1.03 -34.22
CA GLU A 143 2.32 2.25 -34.21
C GLU A 143 3.81 1.94 -33.98
N GLU A 144 4.14 1.00 -33.10
CA GLU A 144 5.53 0.55 -32.88
C GLU A 144 6.15 0.03 -34.18
N ARG A 145 5.41 -0.77 -34.95
CA ARG A 145 5.86 -1.24 -36.28
C ARG A 145 6.05 -0.11 -37.29
N ARG A 146 5.14 0.87 -37.32
CA ARG A 146 5.27 2.05 -38.19
C ARG A 146 6.52 2.86 -37.85
N VAL A 147 6.80 3.03 -36.56
CA VAL A 147 8.00 3.72 -36.08
C VAL A 147 9.26 2.94 -36.46
N GLU A 148 9.29 1.62 -36.29
CA GLU A 148 10.42 0.79 -36.73
C GLU A 148 10.66 0.87 -38.24
N GLU A 149 9.60 0.86 -39.06
CA GLU A 149 9.69 1.02 -40.51
C GLU A 149 10.22 2.42 -40.88
N LEU A 150 9.73 3.47 -40.21
CA LEU A 150 10.20 4.84 -40.42
C LEU A 150 11.67 5.00 -40.05
N VAL A 151 12.09 4.47 -38.91
CA VAL A 151 13.50 4.49 -38.47
C VAL A 151 14.40 3.77 -39.49
N ARG A 152 13.94 2.64 -40.03
CA ARG A 152 14.67 1.91 -41.08
C ARG A 152 14.75 2.71 -42.37
N ALA A 153 13.65 3.35 -42.80
CA ALA A 153 13.62 4.16 -44.01
C ALA A 153 14.52 5.40 -43.90
N VAL A 154 14.46 6.12 -42.77
CA VAL A 154 15.31 7.28 -42.49
C VAL A 154 16.78 6.87 -42.37
N GLY A 155 17.07 5.74 -41.73
CA GLY A 155 18.42 5.17 -41.67
C GLY A 155 18.99 4.87 -43.05
N GLY A 156 18.19 4.23 -43.92
CA GLY A 156 18.57 3.96 -45.31
C GLY A 156 18.81 5.24 -46.12
N ALA A 157 17.91 6.23 -46.01
CA ALA A 157 18.07 7.51 -46.69
C ALA A 157 19.32 8.28 -46.22
N ALA A 158 19.67 8.20 -44.93
CA ALA A 158 20.88 8.82 -44.39
C ALA A 158 22.16 8.15 -44.91
N GLU A 159 22.16 6.83 -45.07
CA GLU A 159 23.28 6.09 -45.66
C GLU A 159 23.45 6.40 -47.16
N GLU A 160 22.36 6.48 -47.92
CA GLU A 160 22.37 6.89 -49.33
C GLU A 160 22.90 8.32 -49.49
N PHE A 161 22.42 9.25 -48.67
CA PHE A 161 22.91 10.63 -48.66
C PHE A 161 24.41 10.72 -48.33
N ALA A 162 24.88 9.96 -47.34
CA ALA A 162 26.30 9.93 -46.99
C ALA A 162 27.16 9.36 -48.13
N ALA A 163 26.67 8.35 -48.86
CA ALA A 163 27.34 7.78 -50.01
C ALA A 163 27.39 8.76 -51.20
N GLU A 164 26.28 9.46 -51.49
CA GLU A 164 26.23 10.48 -52.52
C GLU A 164 27.14 11.67 -52.20
N HIS A 165 27.11 12.16 -50.95
CA HIS A 165 27.99 13.23 -50.48
C HIS A 165 29.47 12.85 -50.62
N ALA A 166 29.85 11.63 -50.22
CA ALA A 166 31.23 11.15 -50.39
C ALA A 166 31.64 11.02 -51.87
N ARG A 167 30.72 10.62 -52.75
CA ARG A 167 30.95 10.56 -54.20
C ARG A 167 31.11 11.96 -54.80
N LEU A 168 30.31 12.93 -54.35
CA LEU A 168 30.39 14.32 -54.79
C LEU A 168 31.69 14.97 -54.33
N ALA A 169 32.07 14.78 -53.07
CA ALA A 169 33.34 15.27 -52.51
C ALA A 169 34.55 14.79 -53.32
N LYS A 170 34.61 13.49 -53.66
CA LYS A 170 35.67 12.96 -54.54
C LYS A 170 35.69 13.58 -55.94
N ARG A 171 34.53 13.90 -56.50
CA ARG A 171 34.44 14.58 -57.80
C ARG A 171 34.92 16.03 -57.72
N VAL A 172 34.60 16.72 -56.62
CA VAL A 172 35.08 18.09 -56.35
C VAL A 172 36.60 18.07 -56.18
N GLU A 173 37.15 17.19 -55.36
CA GLU A 173 38.61 17.04 -55.20
C GLU A 173 39.32 16.75 -56.53
N ALA A 174 38.73 15.91 -57.39
CA ALA A 174 39.27 15.62 -58.72
C ALA A 174 39.20 16.84 -59.66
N LEU A 175 38.14 17.65 -59.58
CA LEU A 175 38.01 18.88 -60.34
C LEU A 175 39.00 19.94 -59.86
N GLU A 176 39.18 20.11 -58.55
CA GLU A 176 40.18 21.01 -57.98
C GLU A 176 41.62 20.58 -58.31
N ALA A 177 41.86 19.27 -58.43
CA ALA A 177 43.15 18.76 -58.90
C ALA A 177 43.38 19.08 -60.38
N LEU A 178 42.36 18.90 -61.23
CA LEU A 178 42.42 19.27 -62.64
C LEU A 178 42.55 20.78 -62.84
N GLU A 179 41.90 21.59 -62.00
CA GLU A 179 42.04 23.05 -62.00
C GLU A 179 43.46 23.45 -61.62
N ARG A 180 44.02 22.87 -60.55
CA ARG A 180 45.43 23.08 -60.18
C ARG A 180 46.41 22.62 -61.26
N GLU A 181 46.13 21.51 -61.94
CA GLU A 181 46.94 21.04 -63.08
C GLU A 181 46.83 21.99 -64.28
N ALA A 182 45.64 22.53 -64.56
CA ALA A 182 45.43 23.52 -65.61
C ALA A 182 46.10 24.87 -65.27
N GLU A 183 45.98 25.36 -64.04
CA GLU A 183 46.67 26.55 -63.55
C GLU A 183 48.19 26.36 -63.56
N ALA A 184 48.69 25.19 -63.16
CA ALA A 184 50.11 24.86 -63.24
C ALA A 184 50.58 24.73 -64.70
N ALA A 185 49.74 24.24 -65.61
CA ALA A 185 50.03 24.20 -67.04
C ALA A 185 50.02 25.61 -67.65
N GLU A 186 49.12 26.50 -67.24
CA GLU A 186 49.11 27.92 -67.64
C GLU A 186 50.32 28.69 -67.07
N LEU A 187 50.70 28.44 -65.82
CA LEU A 187 51.90 29.02 -65.20
C LEU A 187 53.18 28.48 -65.86
N ASN A 188 53.25 27.18 -66.17
CA ASN A 188 54.37 26.60 -66.92
C ASN A 188 54.40 27.08 -68.38
N ALA A 189 53.25 27.29 -69.02
CA ALA A 189 53.17 27.92 -70.33
C ALA A 189 53.59 29.40 -70.27
N GLY A 190 53.24 30.12 -69.19
CA GLY A 190 53.65 31.50 -68.91
C GLY A 190 55.14 31.66 -68.59
N GLU A 191 55.74 30.71 -67.85
CA GLU A 191 57.19 30.67 -67.59
C GLU A 191 58.00 30.16 -68.78
N ALA A 192 57.45 29.25 -69.58
CA ALA A 192 58.03 28.87 -70.87
C ALA A 192 58.02 30.07 -71.84
N ASN A 193 56.95 30.87 -71.86
CA ASN A 193 56.88 32.06 -72.71
C ASN A 193 57.86 33.19 -72.31
N ALA A 194 58.47 33.13 -71.12
CA ALA A 194 59.44 34.12 -70.65
C ALA A 194 60.92 33.74 -70.90
N LYS A 195 61.22 32.51 -71.35
CA LYS A 195 62.58 32.07 -71.76
C LYS A 195 62.61 31.02 -72.89
N ILE A 196 61.69 31.09 -73.85
CA ILE A 196 61.86 30.37 -75.13
C ILE A 196 62.65 31.26 -76.08
N ALA A 197 63.92 30.90 -76.32
CA ALA A 197 64.56 31.27 -77.58
C ALA A 197 63.75 30.61 -78.70
N PRO A 198 63.48 31.30 -79.83
CA PRO A 198 62.66 30.75 -80.92
C PRO A 198 63.15 29.35 -81.27
N ASP A 199 62.23 28.39 -81.31
CA ASP A 199 62.55 27.03 -81.74
C ASP A 199 63.07 27.12 -83.19
N PRO A 200 64.25 26.58 -83.54
CA PRO A 200 64.75 26.60 -84.91
C PRO A 200 63.84 25.88 -85.94
N GLU A 201 62.77 25.21 -85.50
CA GLU A 201 61.69 24.72 -86.37
C GLU A 201 60.61 25.80 -86.68
N ASP A 202 60.48 26.88 -85.90
CA ASP A 202 59.57 27.99 -86.18
C ASP A 202 60.05 28.86 -87.36
N GLU A 203 61.35 28.84 -87.70
CA GLU A 203 61.88 29.43 -88.93
C GLU A 203 61.54 28.62 -90.20
N LYS A 204 60.98 27.41 -90.04
CA LYS A 204 60.50 26.55 -91.14
C LYS A 204 58.99 26.42 -91.20
N LEU A 205 58.26 26.92 -90.20
CA LEU A 205 56.81 26.92 -90.22
C LEU A 205 56.33 28.03 -91.16
N SER A 206 55.60 27.65 -92.21
CA SER A 206 55.01 28.66 -93.09
C SER A 206 53.97 29.48 -92.29
N THR A 207 53.74 30.73 -92.68
CA THR A 207 52.69 31.57 -92.07
C THR A 207 51.29 30.94 -92.12
N GLU A 208 51.10 29.95 -92.99
CA GLU A 208 49.88 29.19 -93.16
C GLU A 208 49.72 28.11 -92.07
N ASP A 209 50.81 27.44 -91.71
CA ASP A 209 50.84 26.42 -90.65
C ASP A 209 50.67 27.03 -89.25
N ALA A 210 51.25 28.21 -89.00
CA ALA A 210 51.06 28.93 -87.74
C ALA A 210 49.60 29.43 -87.58
N ARG A 211 48.94 29.85 -88.68
CA ARG A 211 47.52 30.20 -88.67
C ARG A 211 46.63 28.98 -88.43
N ALA A 212 46.95 27.85 -89.07
CA ALA A 212 46.22 26.61 -88.85
C ALA A 212 46.33 26.12 -87.39
N ALA A 213 47.49 26.27 -86.75
CA ALA A 213 47.67 25.92 -85.34
C ALA A 213 46.89 26.86 -84.40
N LEU A 214 46.88 28.17 -84.67
CA LEU A 214 46.08 29.13 -83.91
C LEU A 214 44.57 28.87 -84.08
N ASP A 215 44.11 28.61 -85.30
CA ASP A 215 42.70 28.28 -85.57
C ASP A 215 42.29 26.97 -84.87
N ALA A 216 43.19 25.99 -84.79
CA ALA A 216 42.96 24.75 -84.05
C ALA A 216 42.86 24.99 -82.53
N LEU A 217 43.73 25.82 -81.96
CA LEU A 217 43.67 26.22 -80.55
C LEU A 217 42.42 27.04 -80.22
N ASP A 218 42.02 27.94 -81.10
CA ASP A 218 40.81 28.76 -80.95
C ASP A 218 39.54 27.90 -81.02
N ALA A 219 39.54 26.88 -81.90
CA ALA A 219 38.49 25.87 -81.95
C ALA A 219 38.44 25.03 -80.66
N GLN A 220 39.60 24.64 -80.13
CA GLN A 220 39.70 23.87 -78.89
C GLN A 220 39.24 24.68 -77.68
N ALA A 221 39.61 25.96 -77.58
CA ALA A 221 39.14 26.88 -76.54
C ALA A 221 37.62 27.09 -76.60
N ARG A 222 37.04 27.20 -77.80
CA ARG A 222 35.58 27.28 -77.98
C ARG A 222 34.88 25.98 -77.55
N MET A 223 35.47 24.83 -77.83
CA MET A 223 34.94 23.53 -77.38
C MET A 223 34.97 23.39 -75.87
N VAL A 224 36.08 23.73 -75.22
CA VAL A 224 36.21 23.68 -73.74
C VAL A 224 35.26 24.68 -73.09
N GLY A 225 35.15 25.91 -73.61
CA GLY A 225 34.20 26.90 -73.12
C GLY A 225 32.74 26.47 -73.29
N ALA A 226 32.41 25.71 -74.33
CA ALA A 226 31.08 25.12 -74.49
C ALA A 226 30.82 23.98 -73.49
N ALA A 227 31.82 23.14 -73.22
CA ALA A 227 31.73 22.05 -72.24
C ALA A 227 31.57 22.59 -70.81
N LEU A 228 32.32 23.64 -70.43
CA LEU A 228 32.18 24.31 -69.13
C LEU A 228 30.77 24.88 -68.94
N ARG A 229 30.25 25.62 -69.93
CA ARG A 229 28.87 26.14 -69.86
C ARG A 229 27.82 25.03 -69.79
N SER A 230 28.07 23.87 -70.39
CA SER A 230 27.19 22.71 -70.27
C SER A 230 27.22 22.13 -68.84
N ARG A 231 28.42 22.01 -68.26
CA ARG A 231 28.63 21.54 -66.89
C ARG A 231 28.03 22.49 -65.86
N ASP A 232 28.15 23.81 -66.04
CA ASP A 232 27.54 24.81 -65.15
C ASP A 232 26.01 24.70 -65.15
N ARG A 233 25.41 24.46 -66.32
CA ARG A 233 23.96 24.22 -66.43
C ARG A 233 23.54 22.92 -65.76
N GLU A 234 24.32 21.85 -65.90
CA GLU A 234 24.06 20.59 -65.19
C GLU A 234 24.20 20.76 -63.67
N ALA A 235 25.20 21.50 -63.20
CA ALA A 235 25.39 21.79 -61.77
C ALA A 235 24.26 22.65 -61.21
N ALA A 236 23.82 23.68 -61.94
CA ALA A 236 22.67 24.49 -61.57
C ALA A 236 21.36 23.68 -61.55
N ALA A 237 21.18 22.76 -62.51
CA ALA A 237 20.02 21.87 -62.54
C ALA A 237 20.04 20.85 -61.38
N MET A 238 21.20 20.29 -61.05
CA MET A 238 21.36 19.42 -59.87
C MET A 238 21.06 20.18 -58.58
N LYS A 239 21.57 21.41 -58.42
CA LYS A 239 21.28 22.26 -57.26
C LYS A 239 19.77 22.55 -57.13
N ALA A 240 19.13 22.93 -58.24
CA ALA A 240 17.69 23.17 -58.25
C ALA A 240 16.87 21.90 -57.94
N SER A 241 17.38 20.71 -58.29
CA SER A 241 16.73 19.45 -57.95
C SER A 241 16.86 19.05 -56.48
N LEU A 242 17.85 19.60 -55.75
CA LEU A 242 18.10 19.33 -54.34
C LEU A 242 17.33 20.26 -53.40
N GLU A 243 17.00 21.49 -53.83
CA GLU A 243 16.26 22.47 -53.01
C GLU A 243 14.94 21.93 -52.38
N PRO A 244 14.09 21.16 -53.10
CA PRO A 244 12.90 20.57 -52.48
C PRO A 244 13.23 19.58 -51.35
N GLY A 245 14.27 18.77 -51.54
CA GLY A 245 14.72 17.81 -50.52
C GLY A 245 15.30 18.49 -49.28
N GLU A 246 16.05 19.59 -49.46
CA GLU A 246 16.54 20.41 -48.35
C GLU A 246 15.39 21.05 -47.55
N ALA A 247 14.34 21.50 -48.24
CA ALA A 247 13.15 22.06 -47.59
C ALA A 247 12.33 21.00 -46.84
N GLU A 248 12.16 19.80 -47.41
CA GLU A 248 11.52 18.66 -46.74
C GLU A 248 12.31 18.22 -45.50
N LEU A 249 13.64 18.18 -45.59
CA LEU A 249 14.51 17.83 -44.46
C LEU A 249 14.39 18.85 -43.32
N ALA A 250 14.42 20.15 -43.64
CA ALA A 250 14.21 21.21 -42.64
C ALA A 250 12.82 21.13 -41.97
N SER A 251 11.78 20.74 -42.72
CA SER A 251 10.44 20.50 -42.18
C SER A 251 10.42 19.31 -41.22
N ALA A 252 11.02 18.18 -41.61
CA ALA A 252 11.11 16.99 -40.78
C ALA A 252 11.90 17.24 -39.49
N GLU A 253 12.99 18.01 -39.54
CA GLU A 253 13.76 18.42 -38.36
C GLU A 253 12.92 19.28 -37.39
N ALA A 254 12.08 20.18 -37.91
CA ALA A 254 11.19 20.99 -37.10
C ALA A 254 10.11 20.13 -36.39
N GLU A 255 9.53 19.17 -37.09
CA GLU A 255 8.57 18.21 -36.52
C GLU A 255 9.20 17.34 -35.44
N LEU A 256 10.41 16.80 -35.69
CA LEU A 256 11.18 16.04 -34.70
C LEU A 256 11.43 16.84 -33.42
N LYS A 257 11.75 18.13 -33.56
CA LYS A 257 11.97 19.01 -32.41
C LYS A 257 10.69 19.23 -31.59
N ILE A 258 9.53 19.32 -32.24
CA ILE A 258 8.22 19.41 -31.58
C ILE A 258 7.91 18.11 -30.84
N ILE A 259 8.09 16.96 -31.48
CA ILE A 259 7.87 15.63 -30.88
C ILE A 259 8.79 15.42 -29.67
N ALA A 260 10.07 15.77 -29.78
CA ALA A 260 11.02 15.72 -28.66
C ALA A 260 10.65 16.71 -27.53
N GLY A 261 10.01 17.83 -27.86
CA GLY A 261 9.41 18.75 -26.89
C GLY A 261 8.27 18.09 -26.11
N LEU A 262 7.31 17.49 -26.82
CA LEU A 262 6.16 16.79 -26.25
C LEU A 262 6.56 15.58 -25.41
N GLY A 263 7.58 14.81 -25.85
CA GLY A 263 8.12 13.70 -25.06
C GLY A 263 8.72 14.15 -23.73
N ARG A 264 9.40 15.31 -23.71
CA ARG A 264 9.95 15.89 -22.46
C ARG A 264 8.85 16.38 -21.52
N THR A 265 7.78 16.97 -22.03
CA THR A 265 6.64 17.39 -21.18
C THR A 265 5.91 16.18 -20.61
N ALA A 266 5.64 15.15 -21.43
CA ALA A 266 5.02 13.91 -20.97
C ALA A 266 5.88 13.21 -19.88
N ALA A 267 7.21 13.16 -20.05
CA ALA A 267 8.11 12.61 -19.05
C ALA A 267 8.07 13.39 -17.72
N ARG A 268 7.96 14.73 -17.77
CA ARG A 268 7.80 15.57 -16.58
C ARG A 268 6.47 15.33 -15.87
N GLU A 269 5.37 15.21 -16.61
CA GLU A 269 4.05 14.91 -16.06
C GLU A 269 3.99 13.51 -15.43
N ALA A 270 4.62 12.52 -16.08
CA ALA A 270 4.76 11.17 -15.53
C ALA A 270 5.57 11.17 -14.23
N ALA A 271 6.69 11.90 -14.17
CA ALA A 271 7.49 12.05 -12.97
C ALA A 271 6.73 12.74 -11.84
N ALA A 272 5.99 13.82 -12.13
CA ALA A 272 5.15 14.50 -11.14
C ALA A 272 4.04 13.59 -10.60
N THR A 273 3.39 12.82 -11.48
CA THR A 273 2.36 11.84 -11.11
C THR A 273 2.93 10.73 -10.24
N ALA A 274 4.11 10.22 -10.58
CA ALA A 274 4.82 9.22 -9.78
C ALA A 274 5.16 9.76 -8.38
N HIS A 275 5.63 11.01 -8.29
CA HIS A 275 5.95 11.65 -7.02
C HIS A 275 4.70 11.89 -6.15
N ILE A 276 3.57 12.28 -6.76
CA ILE A 276 2.28 12.40 -6.06
C ILE A 276 1.83 11.03 -5.53
N ALA A 277 1.99 9.96 -6.32
CA ALA A 277 1.64 8.61 -5.91
C ALA A 277 2.51 8.11 -4.74
N GLU A 278 3.81 8.35 -4.80
CA GLU A 278 4.76 8.06 -3.71
C GLU A 278 4.39 8.82 -2.43
N THR A 279 4.14 10.12 -2.55
CA THR A 279 3.74 10.96 -1.40
C THR A 279 2.42 10.46 -0.78
N ARG A 280 1.45 10.07 -1.61
CA ARG A 280 0.18 9.48 -1.12
C ARG A 280 0.40 8.15 -0.41
N ALA A 281 1.31 7.31 -0.91
CA ALA A 281 1.66 6.05 -0.26
C ALA A 281 2.28 6.28 1.13
N VAL A 282 3.22 7.22 1.25
CA VAL A 282 3.84 7.61 2.53
C VAL A 282 2.78 8.14 3.51
N ILE A 283 1.88 9.02 3.06
CA ILE A 283 0.80 9.54 3.91
C ILE A 283 -0.13 8.41 4.39
N ALA A 284 -0.45 7.45 3.52
CA ALA A 284 -1.29 6.30 3.89
C ALA A 284 -0.61 5.39 4.92
N GLU A 285 0.70 5.15 4.77
CA GLU A 285 1.49 4.39 5.75
C GLU A 285 1.59 5.10 7.09
N GLN A 286 1.90 6.40 7.09
CA GLN A 286 1.93 7.23 8.31
C GLN A 286 0.58 7.27 9.01
N LYS A 287 -0.51 7.43 8.25
CA LYS A 287 -1.88 7.36 8.78
C LYS A 287 -2.12 6.01 9.47
N THR A 288 -1.82 4.91 8.78
CA THR A 288 -2.00 3.55 9.33
C THR A 288 -1.19 3.34 10.61
N LEU A 289 0.05 3.85 10.65
CA LEU A 289 0.90 3.77 11.84
C LEU A 289 0.32 4.56 13.02
N ILE A 290 -0.13 5.80 12.78
CA ILE A 290 -0.75 6.64 13.80
C ILE A 290 -2.04 5.97 14.32
N GLU A 291 -2.87 5.44 13.44
CA GLU A 291 -4.10 4.74 13.81
C GLU A 291 -3.82 3.52 14.70
N ARG A 292 -2.78 2.74 14.38
CA ARG A 292 -2.36 1.59 15.20
C ARG A 292 -1.79 2.01 16.56
N LEU A 293 -0.95 3.04 16.61
CA LEU A 293 -0.31 3.50 17.84
C LEU A 293 -1.30 4.18 18.79
N THR A 294 -2.20 4.98 18.24
CA THR A 294 -3.15 5.75 19.05
C THR A 294 -4.44 4.99 19.30
N GLY A 295 -4.76 3.99 18.47
CA GLY A 295 -6.08 3.36 18.44
C GLY A 295 -7.19 4.36 18.11
N VAL A 296 -6.89 5.40 17.33
CA VAL A 296 -7.86 6.42 16.90
C VAL A 296 -7.75 6.58 15.40
N SER A 297 -8.86 6.43 14.69
CA SER A 297 -8.97 6.65 13.24
C SER A 297 -10.00 7.74 12.93
N ILE A 298 -9.75 8.53 11.89
CA ILE A 298 -10.75 9.47 11.38
C ILE A 298 -11.59 8.73 10.35
N VAL A 299 -12.86 8.48 10.69
CA VAL A 299 -13.82 7.80 9.81
C VAL A 299 -14.39 8.79 8.81
N THR A 300 -14.94 9.89 9.30
CA THR A 300 -15.43 11.00 8.48
C THR A 300 -15.18 12.33 9.18
N SER A 301 -14.93 13.36 8.38
CA SER A 301 -14.88 14.74 8.84
C SER A 301 -15.73 15.58 7.90
N ASP A 302 -16.75 16.24 8.43
CA ASP A 302 -17.56 17.22 7.70
C ASP A 302 -17.39 18.61 8.34
N PRO A 303 -16.46 19.43 7.80
CA PRO A 303 -16.25 20.79 8.29
C PRO A 303 -17.47 21.69 8.12
N THR A 304 -18.35 21.40 7.15
CA THR A 304 -19.52 22.24 6.85
C THR A 304 -20.65 21.96 7.84
N ALA A 305 -20.90 20.68 8.13
CA ALA A 305 -21.84 20.27 9.18
C ALA A 305 -21.28 20.44 10.60
N GLY A 306 -19.96 20.70 10.74
CA GLY A 306 -19.28 20.79 12.03
C GLY A 306 -19.27 19.45 12.76
N SER A 307 -19.03 18.34 12.05
CA SER A 307 -19.04 16.99 12.61
C SER A 307 -17.73 16.25 12.34
N LEU A 308 -17.27 15.50 13.34
CA LEU A 308 -16.11 14.61 13.25
C LEU A 308 -16.48 13.24 13.83
N VAL A 309 -16.29 12.20 13.04
CA VAL A 309 -16.51 10.81 13.46
C VAL A 309 -15.16 10.11 13.57
N LEU A 310 -14.90 9.57 14.76
CA LEU A 310 -13.67 8.88 15.11
C LEU A 310 -13.96 7.42 15.42
N GLY A 311 -13.13 6.51 14.90
CA GLY A 311 -13.08 5.12 15.33
C GLY A 311 -12.10 5.00 16.48
N LEU A 312 -12.53 4.43 17.59
CA LEU A 312 -11.72 4.21 18.79
C LEU A 312 -11.51 2.71 18.99
N VAL A 313 -10.26 2.28 18.95
CA VAL A 313 -9.81 0.96 19.40
C VAL A 313 -9.15 1.14 20.76
N THR A 314 -9.76 0.58 21.78
CA THR A 314 -9.32 0.68 23.18
C THR A 314 -8.85 -0.68 23.65
N ARG A 315 -7.58 -0.79 24.04
CA ARG A 315 -7.06 -1.97 24.70
C ARG A 315 -7.62 -2.03 26.13
N VAL A 316 -8.31 -3.10 26.46
CA VAL A 316 -8.73 -3.43 27.81
C VAL A 316 -7.72 -4.43 28.35
N ASP A 317 -6.98 -4.03 29.37
CA ASP A 317 -6.05 -4.92 30.06
C ASP A 317 -6.82 -5.97 30.86
N GLU A 318 -6.11 -7.03 31.26
CA GLU A 318 -6.69 -8.09 32.08
C GLU A 318 -7.26 -7.52 33.38
N THR A 319 -8.53 -7.81 33.65
CA THR A 319 -9.19 -7.35 34.88
C THR A 319 -8.52 -7.98 36.10
N PRO A 320 -8.09 -7.18 37.10
CA PRO A 320 -7.38 -7.70 38.25
C PRO A 320 -8.17 -8.79 38.99
N ALA A 321 -7.55 -9.95 39.22
CA ALA A 321 -8.21 -11.06 39.92
C ALA A 321 -8.73 -10.68 41.31
N SER A 322 -8.05 -9.75 42.00
CA SER A 322 -8.51 -9.21 43.30
C SER A 322 -9.84 -8.46 43.20
N ALA A 323 -10.12 -7.79 42.08
CA ALA A 323 -11.38 -7.09 41.86
C ALA A 323 -12.56 -8.06 41.66
N MET A 324 -12.28 -9.31 41.28
CA MET A 324 -13.26 -10.39 41.05
C MET A 324 -13.36 -11.37 42.24
N GLU A 325 -12.67 -11.10 43.35
CA GLU A 325 -12.64 -12.00 44.51
C GLU A 325 -14.03 -12.17 45.12
N PRO A 326 -14.57 -13.39 45.26
CA PRO A 326 -15.90 -13.62 45.83
C PRO A 326 -16.02 -13.10 47.27
N LEU A 327 -17.22 -12.67 47.65
CA LEU A 327 -17.50 -12.08 48.97
C LEU A 327 -17.51 -13.12 50.10
N ASP A 328 -17.91 -14.36 49.77
CA ASP A 328 -18.06 -15.48 50.70
C ASP A 328 -17.00 -16.57 50.43
N ASN A 329 -16.87 -17.52 51.35
CA ASN A 329 -15.78 -18.51 51.40
C ASN A 329 -15.40 -19.08 50.02
N HIS A 330 -14.11 -18.98 49.67
CA HIS A 330 -13.50 -19.51 48.44
C HIS A 330 -13.80 -21.00 48.17
N GLU A 331 -14.24 -21.73 49.19
CA GLU A 331 -14.65 -23.15 49.10
C GLU A 331 -16.02 -23.36 48.43
N LEU A 332 -16.92 -22.38 48.48
CA LEU A 332 -18.28 -22.48 47.94
C LEU A 332 -18.40 -21.95 46.50
N HIS A 333 -17.53 -21.00 46.14
CA HIS A 333 -17.50 -20.39 44.82
C HIS A 333 -16.05 -20.35 44.31
N PRO A 334 -15.67 -21.18 43.33
CA PRO A 334 -14.32 -21.16 42.80
C PRO A 334 -14.01 -19.79 42.19
N ALA A 335 -12.77 -19.33 42.36
CA ALA A 335 -12.32 -18.06 41.80
C ALA A 335 -12.55 -18.03 40.29
N GLN A 336 -13.12 -16.93 39.78
CA GLN A 336 -13.31 -16.78 38.34
C GLN A 336 -11.96 -16.56 37.66
N ALA A 337 -11.77 -17.26 36.54
CA ALA A 337 -10.63 -16.99 35.67
C ALA A 337 -10.74 -15.54 35.17
N PRO A 338 -9.65 -14.77 35.23
CA PRO A 338 -9.64 -13.40 34.75
C PRO A 338 -9.92 -13.38 33.24
N VAL A 339 -10.65 -12.35 32.81
CA VAL A 339 -10.92 -12.14 31.38
C VAL A 339 -9.61 -11.68 30.72
N PRO A 340 -9.14 -12.36 29.67
CA PRO A 340 -7.89 -11.99 29.02
C PRO A 340 -8.01 -10.61 28.36
N ALA A 341 -6.86 -9.93 28.24
CA ALA A 341 -6.78 -8.63 27.61
C ALA A 341 -7.29 -8.67 26.16
N HIS A 342 -8.18 -7.74 25.81
CA HIS A 342 -8.90 -7.69 24.54
C HIS A 342 -9.04 -6.25 24.03
N ASP A 343 -9.50 -6.09 22.80
CA ASP A 343 -9.71 -4.77 22.20
C ASP A 343 -11.21 -4.48 22.07
N GLU A 344 -11.59 -3.28 22.47
CA GLU A 344 -12.96 -2.76 22.37
C GLU A 344 -13.05 -1.66 21.33
N ILE A 345 -14.06 -1.75 20.47
CA ILE A 345 -14.22 -0.86 19.32
C ILE A 345 -15.45 0.02 19.53
N HIS A 346 -15.24 1.34 19.49
CA HIS A 346 -16.31 2.31 19.58
C HIS A 346 -16.23 3.34 18.44
N THR A 347 -17.36 3.93 18.09
CA THR A 347 -17.48 5.07 17.18
C THR A 347 -17.87 6.30 17.99
N LEU A 348 -17.00 7.30 18.01
CA LEU A 348 -17.21 8.57 18.68
C LEU A 348 -17.61 9.62 17.64
N THR A 349 -18.80 10.18 17.78
CA THR A 349 -19.24 11.32 16.96
C THR A 349 -19.17 12.59 17.79
N VAL A 350 -18.40 13.58 17.32
CA VAL A 350 -18.26 14.89 17.94
C VAL A 350 -18.89 15.93 17.04
N ILE A 351 -19.86 16.66 17.57
CA ILE A 351 -20.51 17.80 16.92
C ILE A 351 -19.93 19.07 17.52
N PHE A 352 -19.47 19.99 16.68
CA PHE A 352 -18.91 21.27 17.07
C PHE A 352 -19.94 22.40 16.95
N HIS A 353 -19.68 23.51 17.65
CA HIS A 353 -20.40 24.75 17.37
C HIS A 353 -20.00 25.30 16.00
N PRO A 354 -20.96 25.82 15.19
CA PRO A 354 -20.69 26.28 13.83
C PRO A 354 -19.51 27.26 13.76
N GLY A 355 -18.56 27.00 12.86
CA GLY A 355 -17.38 27.85 12.66
C GLY A 355 -16.32 27.77 13.76
N THR A 356 -16.43 26.83 14.70
CA THR A 356 -15.48 26.68 15.81
C THR A 356 -15.09 25.21 16.03
N THR A 357 -14.06 24.96 16.85
CA THR A 357 -13.70 23.63 17.35
C THR A 357 -14.24 23.35 18.76
N ALA A 358 -15.13 24.22 19.28
CA ALA A 358 -15.76 24.00 20.58
C ALA A 358 -16.77 22.87 20.47
N VAL A 359 -16.67 21.90 21.37
CA VAL A 359 -17.58 20.74 21.43
C VAL A 359 -18.98 21.21 21.79
N LYS A 360 -19.95 20.91 20.93
CA LYS A 360 -21.38 21.11 21.16
C LYS A 360 -22.01 19.83 21.70
N ASP A 361 -21.75 18.71 21.05
CA ASP A 361 -22.32 17.42 21.42
C ASP A 361 -21.40 16.26 21.11
N VAL A 362 -21.60 15.15 21.82
CA VAL A 362 -20.79 13.95 21.70
C VAL A 362 -21.67 12.72 21.88
N THR A 363 -21.57 11.77 20.94
CA THR A 363 -22.21 10.46 21.06
C THR A 363 -21.18 9.36 20.88
N LEU A 364 -21.41 8.23 21.56
CA LEU A 364 -20.53 7.07 21.52
C LEU A 364 -21.37 5.81 21.25
N GLU A 365 -20.94 5.02 20.29
CA GLU A 365 -21.55 3.74 19.93
C GLU A 365 -20.52 2.60 19.98
N PRO A 366 -20.84 1.43 20.55
CA PRO A 366 -22.06 1.08 21.26
C PRO A 366 -22.30 1.95 22.51
N ALA A 367 -23.58 2.09 22.90
CA ALA A 367 -23.93 2.77 24.14
C ALA A 367 -23.58 1.88 25.36
N GLY A 368 -23.37 2.51 26.51
CA GLY A 368 -23.13 1.80 27.78
C GLY A 368 -22.00 2.38 28.63
N VAL A 369 -21.11 3.15 28.01
CA VAL A 369 -20.01 3.85 28.71
C VAL A 369 -20.51 5.19 29.25
N PRO A 370 -20.51 5.41 30.57
CA PRO A 370 -20.87 6.71 31.15
C PRO A 370 -19.78 7.73 30.84
N MET A 371 -20.14 8.81 30.13
CA MET A 371 -19.18 9.83 29.67
C MET A 371 -19.64 11.28 29.86
N ASP A 372 -20.79 11.50 30.51
CA ASP A 372 -21.38 12.84 30.63
C ASP A 372 -20.44 13.85 31.31
N ASP A 373 -19.67 13.42 32.30
CA ASP A 373 -18.67 14.23 32.99
C ASP A 373 -17.50 14.65 32.08
N ILE A 374 -17.03 13.71 31.24
CA ILE A 374 -15.98 13.96 30.25
C ILE A 374 -16.49 14.93 29.18
N VAL A 375 -17.72 14.72 28.69
CA VAL A 375 -18.36 15.57 27.68
C VAL A 375 -18.62 16.98 28.22
N GLN A 376 -19.10 17.10 29.47
CA GLN A 376 -19.28 18.40 30.11
C GLN A 376 -17.96 19.14 30.28
N THR A 377 -16.89 18.44 30.67
CA THR A 377 -15.54 19.01 30.77
C THR A 377 -15.05 19.50 29.41
N ALA A 378 -15.24 18.72 28.35
CA ALA A 378 -14.87 19.10 26.99
C ALA A 378 -15.68 20.32 26.47
N ARG A 379 -16.97 20.38 26.75
CA ARG A 379 -17.85 21.53 26.43
C ARG A 379 -17.39 22.79 27.16
N ALA A 380 -17.03 22.68 28.45
CA ALA A 380 -16.59 23.81 29.26
C ALA A 380 -15.20 24.36 28.87
N ALA A 381 -14.34 23.51 28.30
CA ALA A 381 -12.96 23.89 27.94
C ALA A 381 -12.85 24.81 26.70
N GLY A 382 -13.94 25.01 25.95
CA GLY A 382 -13.98 25.91 24.79
C GLY A 382 -13.26 25.39 23.53
N ALA A 383 -12.97 26.28 22.59
CA ALA A 383 -12.37 25.95 21.29
C ALA A 383 -10.84 25.80 21.39
N ALA A 384 -10.36 24.55 21.49
CA ALA A 384 -8.94 24.23 21.37
C ALA A 384 -8.73 22.79 20.89
N GLU A 385 -7.77 22.57 20.00
CA GLU A 385 -7.41 21.24 19.49
C GLU A 385 -7.00 20.28 20.64
N ALA A 386 -6.29 20.80 21.63
CA ALA A 386 -5.88 20.04 22.82
C ALA A 386 -7.08 19.46 23.58
N ASN A 387 -8.25 20.11 23.53
CA ASN A 387 -9.46 19.62 24.20
C ASN A 387 -10.03 18.37 23.51
N LEU A 388 -9.96 18.31 22.18
CA LEU A 388 -10.40 17.12 21.43
C LEU A 388 -9.47 15.93 21.70
N ARG A 389 -8.16 16.18 21.77
CA ARG A 389 -7.18 15.16 22.15
C ARG A 389 -7.44 14.65 23.57
N LYS A 390 -7.71 15.55 24.51
CA LYS A 390 -8.01 15.21 25.90
C LYS A 390 -9.32 14.41 26.01
N LEU A 391 -10.37 14.83 25.31
CA LEU A 391 -11.65 14.12 25.22
C LEU A 391 -11.46 12.67 24.75
N ALA A 392 -10.76 12.45 23.63
CA ALA A 392 -10.54 11.11 23.10
C ALA A 392 -9.71 10.24 24.06
N ALA A 393 -8.68 10.81 24.70
CA ALA A 393 -7.85 10.09 25.65
C ALA A 393 -8.61 9.69 26.92
N GLU A 394 -9.34 10.63 27.53
CA GLU A 394 -10.16 10.38 28.73
C GLU A 394 -11.26 9.36 28.43
N LEU A 395 -11.89 9.45 27.25
CA LEU A 395 -12.94 8.51 26.86
C LEU A 395 -12.40 7.09 26.69
N LYS A 396 -11.21 6.92 26.08
CA LYS A 396 -10.57 5.60 25.99
C LYS A 396 -10.26 5.00 27.36
N VAL A 397 -9.77 5.81 28.30
CA VAL A 397 -9.55 5.36 29.69
C VAL A 397 -10.88 4.94 30.33
N ARG A 398 -11.95 5.72 30.12
CA ARG A 398 -13.28 5.41 30.63
C ARG A 398 -13.89 4.15 29.99
N ILE A 399 -13.69 3.92 28.70
CA ILE A 399 -14.07 2.67 28.02
C ILE A 399 -13.38 1.49 28.70
N ALA A 400 -12.05 1.51 28.81
CA ALA A 400 -11.30 0.42 29.43
C ALA A 400 -11.75 0.15 30.88
N ALA A 401 -11.90 1.22 31.68
CA ALA A 401 -12.38 1.09 33.05
C ALA A 401 -13.81 0.53 33.12
N THR A 402 -14.71 0.96 32.25
CA THR A 402 -16.12 0.49 32.24
C THR A 402 -16.19 -1.00 31.92
N HIS A 403 -15.42 -1.50 30.95
CA HIS A 403 -15.38 -2.93 30.62
C HIS A 403 -14.84 -3.75 31.80
N ALA A 404 -13.68 -3.38 32.34
CA ALA A 404 -13.11 -4.05 33.50
C ALA A 404 -14.03 -4.01 34.74
N ARG A 405 -14.74 -2.90 34.93
CA ARG A 405 -15.75 -2.74 35.99
C ARG A 405 -16.94 -3.67 35.82
N CYS A 406 -17.50 -3.75 34.62
CA CYS A 406 -18.62 -4.63 34.30
C CYS A 406 -18.24 -6.11 34.48
N GLU A 407 -17.02 -6.49 34.10
CA GLU A 407 -16.49 -7.83 34.34
C GLU A 407 -16.39 -8.13 35.84
N ALA A 408 -15.76 -7.23 36.60
CA ALA A 408 -15.56 -7.41 38.02
C ALA A 408 -16.88 -7.44 38.82
N LEU A 409 -17.80 -6.50 38.56
CA LEU A 409 -19.12 -6.48 39.20
C LEU A 409 -19.99 -7.65 38.74
N GLY A 410 -19.90 -8.05 37.47
CA GLY A 410 -20.58 -9.22 36.94
C GLY A 410 -20.09 -10.53 37.58
N ALA A 411 -18.80 -10.62 37.91
CA ALA A 411 -18.23 -11.72 38.67
C ALA A 411 -18.80 -11.77 40.10
N LEU A 412 -18.77 -10.63 40.80
CA LEU A 412 -19.27 -10.51 42.18
C LEU A 412 -20.77 -10.81 42.28
N ALA A 413 -21.57 -10.31 41.34
CA ALA A 413 -23.02 -10.50 41.30
C ALA A 413 -23.44 -11.98 41.15
N LYS A 414 -22.57 -12.88 40.69
CA LYS A 414 -22.83 -14.32 40.66
C LYS A 414 -22.73 -14.98 42.04
N THR A 415 -22.04 -14.33 42.98
CA THR A 415 -21.76 -14.86 44.32
C THR A 415 -22.48 -14.10 45.44
N SER A 416 -23.09 -12.97 45.14
CA SER A 416 -23.76 -12.12 46.13
C SER A 416 -24.95 -11.40 45.52
N SER A 417 -26.01 -11.23 46.31
CA SER A 417 -27.15 -10.40 45.92
C SER A 417 -26.71 -8.94 45.83
N MET A 418 -26.64 -8.43 44.60
CA MET A 418 -26.15 -7.11 44.28
C MET A 418 -27.05 -6.44 43.24
N ASP A 419 -27.36 -5.17 43.46
CA ASP A 419 -27.97 -4.28 42.48
C ASP A 419 -26.90 -3.30 41.98
N TRP A 420 -26.60 -3.35 40.69
CA TRP A 420 -25.54 -2.56 40.06
C TRP A 420 -25.88 -2.21 38.60
N SER A 421 -25.24 -1.17 38.09
CA SER A 421 -25.30 -0.81 36.67
C SER A 421 -23.96 -0.26 36.17
N ALA A 422 -23.73 -0.37 34.86
CA ALA A 422 -22.55 0.18 34.21
C ALA A 422 -22.43 1.71 34.40
N SER A 423 -23.57 2.40 34.44
CA SER A 423 -23.65 3.87 34.45
C SER A 423 -23.71 4.51 35.85
N SER A 424 -23.94 3.72 36.91
CA SER A 424 -23.99 4.21 38.29
C SER A 424 -22.68 3.92 39.00
N SER A 425 -22.07 4.91 39.66
CA SER A 425 -20.92 4.67 40.55
C SER A 425 -21.34 3.94 41.84
N GLN A 426 -22.61 4.05 42.25
CA GLN A 426 -23.10 3.40 43.46
C GLN A 426 -23.75 2.06 43.14
N ILE A 427 -23.40 1.06 43.94
CA ILE A 427 -24.00 -0.28 43.94
C ILE A 427 -24.63 -0.57 45.30
N ARG A 428 -25.54 -1.54 45.36
CA ARG A 428 -26.12 -2.03 46.62
C ARG A 428 -25.84 -3.51 46.77
N VAL A 429 -25.32 -3.92 47.92
CA VAL A 429 -24.91 -5.30 48.18
C VAL A 429 -25.53 -5.78 49.49
N GLY A 430 -26.13 -6.97 49.49
CA GLY A 430 -26.58 -7.62 50.72
C GLY A 430 -25.40 -8.00 51.61
N LEU A 431 -25.41 -7.58 52.88
CA LEU A 431 -24.34 -7.88 53.84
C LEU A 431 -24.47 -9.26 54.46
N TYR A 432 -25.69 -9.74 54.69
CA TYR A 432 -25.99 -11.01 55.33
C TYR A 432 -27.05 -11.77 54.49
N GLY A 433 -26.97 -13.10 54.44
CA GLY A 433 -27.93 -13.92 53.69
C GLY A 433 -29.31 -13.97 54.38
N GLY A 434 -30.38 -13.57 53.68
CA GLY A 434 -31.77 -13.67 54.16
C GLY A 434 -32.70 -12.56 53.67
N ALA A 435 -34.01 -12.83 53.62
CA ALA A 435 -35.02 -11.84 53.26
C ALA A 435 -35.22 -10.82 54.40
N GLY A 436 -34.85 -9.55 54.17
CA GLY A 436 -34.87 -8.48 55.17
C GLY A 436 -33.51 -8.14 55.80
N GLY A 437 -32.41 -8.70 55.28
CA GLY A 437 -31.05 -8.46 55.77
C GLY A 437 -30.50 -7.06 55.49
N ALA A 438 -29.45 -6.70 56.22
CA ALA A 438 -28.76 -5.42 56.06
C ALA A 438 -28.17 -5.26 54.65
N VAL A 439 -28.24 -4.04 54.09
CA VAL A 439 -27.75 -3.71 52.75
C VAL A 439 -26.71 -2.61 52.85
N ALA A 440 -25.57 -2.80 52.19
CA ALA A 440 -24.54 -1.78 52.04
C ALA A 440 -24.68 -1.07 50.69
N ALA A 441 -24.72 0.26 50.73
CA ALA A 441 -24.48 1.10 49.57
C ALA A 441 -22.98 1.32 49.45
N VAL A 442 -22.39 0.90 48.33
CA VAL A 442 -20.96 1.01 48.06
C VAL A 442 -20.76 1.94 46.88
N ASP A 443 -19.94 2.97 47.06
CA ASP A 443 -19.42 3.78 45.97
C ASP A 443 -18.24 3.05 45.33
N VAL A 444 -18.40 2.75 44.05
CA VAL A 444 -17.47 2.05 43.17
C VAL A 444 -17.24 2.98 41.97
N PRO A 445 -16.21 3.84 42.02
CA PRO A 445 -15.94 4.85 41.01
C PRO A 445 -15.93 4.29 39.59
N LEU A 446 -16.24 5.14 38.60
CA LEU A 446 -16.31 4.73 37.19
C LEU A 446 -14.94 4.31 36.63
N GLU A 447 -13.85 4.74 37.28
CA GLU A 447 -12.48 4.39 36.96
C GLU A 447 -12.04 3.06 37.58
N TRP A 448 -12.75 2.55 38.59
CA TRP A 448 -12.46 1.25 39.22
C TRP A 448 -12.78 0.11 38.24
N PRO A 449 -11.98 -0.97 38.16
CA PRO A 449 -10.85 -1.35 39.03
C PRO A 449 -9.49 -0.79 38.63
N LEU A 450 -9.44 0.16 37.71
CA LEU A 450 -8.21 0.73 37.17
C LEU A 450 -7.80 2.00 37.93
N ASN A 451 -6.62 2.53 37.58
CA ASN A 451 -6.11 3.83 38.05
C ASN A 451 -6.02 4.01 39.58
N GLY A 452 -5.97 2.92 40.34
CA GLY A 452 -5.92 2.97 41.80
C GLY A 452 -7.19 3.53 42.45
N ALA A 453 -8.32 3.54 41.72
CA ALA A 453 -9.61 3.94 42.26
C ALA A 453 -10.00 3.03 43.45
N LYS A 454 -10.61 3.62 44.48
CA LYS A 454 -10.94 2.92 45.72
C LYS A 454 -12.45 2.83 45.92
N CYS A 455 -12.90 1.67 46.41
CA CYS A 455 -14.29 1.43 46.78
C CYS A 455 -14.55 1.86 48.23
N ARG A 456 -15.74 2.41 48.50
CA ARG A 456 -16.13 2.85 49.85
C ARG A 456 -17.57 2.51 50.16
N VAL A 457 -17.84 2.00 51.35
CA VAL A 457 -19.21 1.91 51.87
C VAL A 457 -19.68 3.31 52.26
N VAL A 458 -20.71 3.81 51.58
CA VAL A 458 -21.27 5.16 51.76
C VAL A 458 -22.59 5.17 52.53
N GLY A 459 -23.20 3.99 52.72
CA GLY A 459 -24.43 3.87 53.50
C GLY A 459 -24.73 2.43 53.90
N LEU A 460 -25.46 2.29 55.01
CA LEU A 460 -25.95 1.02 55.52
C LEU A 460 -27.44 1.14 55.80
N ALA A 461 -28.22 0.20 55.29
CA ALA A 461 -29.67 0.10 55.48
C ALA A 461 -30.04 -1.19 56.22
N GLY A 462 -31.15 -1.18 56.96
CA GLY A 462 -31.62 -2.33 57.74
C GLY A 462 -30.88 -2.54 59.07
N LEU A 463 -30.09 -1.57 59.52
CA LEU A 463 -29.30 -1.62 60.76
C LEU A 463 -29.67 -0.49 61.73
N ALA A 464 -29.51 -0.73 63.02
CA ALA A 464 -29.73 0.30 64.04
C ALA A 464 -28.73 1.46 63.87
N PRO A 465 -29.17 2.74 63.94
CA PRO A 465 -28.28 3.89 63.72
C PRO A 465 -27.03 3.92 64.63
N ALA A 466 -27.16 3.44 65.86
CA ALA A 466 -26.03 3.36 66.79
C ALA A 466 -24.95 2.36 66.34
N ALA A 467 -25.34 1.22 65.77
CA ALA A 467 -24.42 0.24 65.23
C ALA A 467 -23.72 0.76 63.97
N VAL A 468 -24.47 1.45 63.09
CA VAL A 468 -23.92 2.11 61.90
C VAL A 468 -22.89 3.17 62.28
N ALA A 469 -23.21 4.04 63.25
CA ALA A 469 -22.31 5.09 63.71
C ALA A 469 -21.03 4.52 64.35
N ALA A 470 -21.14 3.46 65.14
CA ALA A 470 -19.99 2.79 65.76
C ALA A 470 -19.11 2.07 64.73
N ALA A 471 -19.71 1.44 63.71
CA ALA A 471 -18.97 0.79 62.63
C ALA A 471 -18.25 1.82 61.75
N ALA A 472 -18.89 2.95 61.43
CA ALA A 472 -18.31 4.01 60.61
C ALA A 472 -17.01 4.60 61.19
N GLN A 473 -16.85 4.59 62.52
CA GLN A 473 -15.61 5.02 63.18
C GLN A 473 -14.42 4.06 62.98
N ARG A 474 -14.68 2.82 62.55
CA ARG A 474 -13.67 1.75 62.43
C ARG A 474 -13.30 1.43 60.98
N VAL A 475 -14.06 1.90 60.00
CA VAL A 475 -13.82 1.67 58.57
C VAL A 475 -12.88 2.76 58.02
N GLU A 476 -11.93 2.37 57.16
CA GLU A 476 -10.96 3.29 56.55
C GLU A 476 -11.66 4.36 55.69
N ALA A 477 -11.43 5.63 56.05
CA ALA A 477 -12.00 6.77 55.32
C ALA A 477 -11.46 6.90 53.89
N SER A 478 -10.22 6.47 53.61
CA SER A 478 -9.64 6.51 52.27
C SER A 478 -10.26 5.52 51.29
N GLY A 479 -11.00 4.51 51.77
CA GLY A 479 -11.55 3.43 50.97
C GLY A 479 -10.56 2.29 50.72
N TYR A 480 -11.07 1.24 50.08
CA TYR A 480 -10.39 -0.05 49.89
C TYR A 480 -10.13 -0.34 48.41
N ALA A 481 -9.22 -1.25 48.10
CA ALA A 481 -8.88 -1.55 46.71
C ALA A 481 -10.01 -2.30 46.00
N THR A 482 -10.78 -3.11 46.74
CA THR A 482 -11.86 -3.93 46.16
C THR A 482 -13.18 -3.76 46.90
N VAL A 483 -14.28 -4.11 46.22
CA VAL A 483 -15.62 -4.15 46.84
C VAL A 483 -15.63 -5.17 47.99
N THR A 484 -15.01 -6.33 47.79
CA THR A 484 -14.93 -7.42 48.77
C THR A 484 -14.20 -6.99 50.04
N GLU A 485 -13.07 -6.30 49.92
CA GLU A 485 -12.35 -5.71 51.07
C GLU A 485 -13.21 -4.70 51.83
N ALA A 486 -13.88 -3.79 51.11
CA ALA A 486 -14.74 -2.77 51.72
C ALA A 486 -15.89 -3.40 52.52
N LEU A 487 -16.52 -4.44 51.98
CA LEU A 487 -17.62 -5.14 52.64
C LEU A 487 -17.12 -5.99 53.81
N ARG A 488 -15.98 -6.67 53.68
CA ARG A 488 -15.36 -7.46 54.77
C ARG A 488 -14.99 -6.58 55.95
N ALA A 489 -14.30 -5.47 55.72
CA ALA A 489 -13.96 -4.51 56.77
C ALA A 489 -15.20 -3.92 57.45
N THR A 490 -16.28 -3.72 56.69
CA THR A 490 -17.56 -3.24 57.24
C THR A 490 -18.25 -4.32 58.10
N ARG A 491 -18.25 -5.58 57.68
CA ARG A 491 -18.76 -6.71 58.47
C ARG A 491 -17.99 -6.85 59.79
N ASP A 492 -16.66 -6.76 59.76
CA ASP A 492 -15.81 -6.84 60.94
C ASP A 492 -16.06 -5.66 61.91
N ALA A 493 -16.23 -4.46 61.37
CA ALA A 493 -16.57 -3.27 62.16
C ALA A 493 -17.96 -3.36 62.83
N LEU A 494 -18.95 -3.94 62.14
CA LEU A 494 -20.29 -4.20 62.68
C LEU A 494 -20.26 -5.26 63.77
N ALA A 495 -19.52 -6.35 63.57
CA ALA A 495 -19.33 -7.40 64.57
C ALA A 495 -18.66 -6.85 65.85
N ALA A 496 -17.60 -6.05 65.70
CA ALA A 496 -16.94 -5.36 66.81
C ALA A 496 -17.83 -4.33 67.52
N SER A 497 -18.91 -3.89 66.88
CA SER A 497 -19.93 -2.99 67.44
C SER A 497 -21.10 -3.73 68.11
N GLY A 498 -21.01 -5.05 68.23
CA GLY A 498 -22.04 -5.89 68.87
C GLY A 498 -23.18 -6.30 67.95
N HIS A 499 -23.05 -6.11 66.63
CA HIS A 499 -24.01 -6.60 65.65
C HIS A 499 -23.47 -7.88 65.00
N SER A 500 -23.96 -9.05 65.44
CA SER A 500 -23.74 -10.33 64.76
C SER A 500 -24.92 -10.65 63.84
N ALA A 501 -24.60 -11.24 62.68
CA ALA A 501 -25.57 -11.70 61.68
C ALA A 501 -26.64 -12.63 62.24
#